data_AF-A0A967AF47-F1
#
_entry.id   AF-A0A967AF47-F1
#
_cell.length_a   1.000
_cell.length_b   1.000
_cell.length_c   1.000
_cell.angle_alpha   90.00
_cell.angle_beta   90.00
_cell.angle_gamma   90.00
#
_symmetry.space_group_name_H-M   'P 1'
#
loop_
_entity.id
_entity.type
_entity.pdbx_description
1 polymer ?
#
loop_
_entity_poly.entity_id
_entity_poly.type
_entity_poly.pdbx_seq_one_letter_code
_entity_poly.pdbx_strand_id
1 'polypeptide(L)'
;MIEEVRNGLRGYTDGNTWYPAVGTILDVLHPAPMEWIAEDDLAEGAACHKEMEQCLTILRNGGNPYDGCTIVRVRKFLDWFTRQGFTIVSIEKPEANALHGFVGRSDIVVLDNQLKGLVLEAKYAESLQERYEVQAEAYTRLDAHKGFKSALVQITRAGIVKAKPLKPSARHWAAFLSALGVHKWRMK
;
A
#
# COMPACT_ATOMS: atom_id res chain seq x y z
N MET A 1 7.75 -10.22 -10.60
CA MET A 1 7.92 -8.98 -11.40
C MET A 1 9.14 -8.24 -10.88
N ILE A 2 9.84 -7.55 -11.77
CA ILE A 2 11.05 -6.78 -11.45
C ILE A 2 10.68 -5.29 -11.47
N GLU A 3 11.08 -4.54 -10.44
CA GLU A 3 10.86 -3.08 -10.42
C GLU A 3 11.80 -2.41 -11.42
N GLU A 4 11.25 -1.51 -12.25
CA GLU A 4 12.00 -0.80 -13.28
C GLU A 4 11.52 0.65 -13.40
N VAL A 5 12.44 1.55 -13.73
CA VAL A 5 12.15 2.96 -14.02
C VAL A 5 12.20 3.19 -15.52
N ARG A 6 11.11 3.75 -16.09
CA ARG A 6 11.03 4.11 -17.51
C ARG A 6 10.56 5.56 -17.64
N ASN A 7 11.31 6.39 -18.36
CA ASN A 7 11.04 7.84 -18.50
C ASN A 7 10.89 8.58 -17.14
N GLY A 8 11.67 8.18 -16.13
CA GLY A 8 11.58 8.74 -14.77
C GLY A 8 10.39 8.25 -13.94
N LEU A 9 9.59 7.31 -14.46
CA LEU A 9 8.39 6.77 -13.83
C LEU A 9 8.64 5.36 -13.29
N ARG A 10 8.22 5.10 -12.05
CA ARG A 10 8.34 3.76 -11.45
C ARG A 10 7.27 2.83 -11.99
N GLY A 11 7.67 1.61 -12.27
CA GLY A 11 6.79 0.53 -12.69
C GLY A 11 7.44 -0.82 -12.49
N TYR A 12 6.84 -1.84 -13.07
CA TYR A 12 7.29 -3.22 -12.98
C TYR A 12 7.24 -3.89 -14.33
N THR A 13 8.14 -4.83 -14.59
CA THR A 13 8.08 -5.70 -15.77
C THR A 13 7.91 -7.16 -15.40
N ASP A 14 7.21 -7.89 -16.26
CA ASP A 14 7.18 -9.36 -16.31
C ASP A 14 8.17 -9.94 -17.34
N GLY A 15 9.04 -9.11 -17.92
CA GLY A 15 9.99 -9.45 -18.99
C GLY A 15 9.47 -9.18 -20.40
N ASN A 16 8.16 -9.06 -20.59
CA ASN A 16 7.53 -8.79 -21.88
C ASN A 16 6.82 -7.43 -21.91
N THR A 17 6.16 -7.08 -20.81
CA THR A 17 5.35 -5.87 -20.67
C THR A 17 5.82 -5.07 -19.47
N TRP A 18 5.90 -3.75 -19.64
CA TRP A 18 6.11 -2.82 -18.54
C TRP A 18 4.76 -2.26 -18.07
N TYR A 19 4.55 -2.26 -16.77
CA TYR A 19 3.33 -1.82 -16.11
C TYR A 19 3.63 -0.64 -15.19
N PRO A 20 2.89 0.48 -15.29
CA PRO A 20 3.03 1.58 -14.35
C PRO A 20 2.62 1.15 -12.93
N ALA A 21 3.37 1.60 -11.94
CA ALA A 21 3.05 1.38 -10.53
C ALA A 21 1.86 2.26 -10.10
N VAL A 22 1.00 1.75 -9.21
CA VAL A 22 -0.13 2.51 -8.63
C VAL A 22 0.32 3.85 -8.07
N GLY A 23 1.45 3.92 -7.35
CA GLY A 23 1.98 5.17 -6.80
C GLY A 23 2.18 6.24 -7.88
N THR A 24 2.86 5.88 -8.96
CA THR A 24 3.12 6.76 -10.12
C THR A 24 1.84 7.22 -10.81
N ILE A 25 0.84 6.33 -10.90
CA ILE A 25 -0.48 6.68 -11.47
C ILE A 25 -1.18 7.71 -10.57
N LEU A 26 -1.11 7.53 -9.25
CA LEU A 26 -1.73 8.46 -8.29
C LEU A 26 -1.08 9.83 -8.30
N ASP A 27 0.21 9.93 -8.59
CA ASP A 27 0.90 11.23 -8.71
C ASP A 27 0.38 12.05 -9.91
N VAL A 28 -0.30 11.43 -10.87
CA VAL A 28 -1.04 12.14 -11.94
C VAL A 28 -2.38 12.70 -11.43
N LEU A 29 -3.09 11.95 -10.57
CA LEU A 29 -4.41 12.31 -10.06
C LEU A 29 -4.34 13.37 -8.96
N HIS A 30 -3.40 13.17 -8.04
CA HIS A 30 -3.15 13.99 -6.88
C HIS A 30 -1.64 14.23 -6.83
N PRO A 31 -1.10 15.12 -7.70
CA PRO A 31 0.28 15.54 -7.56
C PRO A 31 0.48 15.96 -6.11
N ALA A 32 1.57 15.49 -5.50
CA ALA A 32 1.88 15.85 -4.12
C ALA A 32 1.71 17.37 -3.96
N PRO A 33 1.01 17.85 -2.91
CA PRO A 33 0.79 19.27 -2.74
C PRO A 33 2.14 19.99 -2.88
N MET A 34 2.15 21.11 -3.63
CA MET A 34 3.38 21.92 -3.81
C MET A 34 3.86 22.53 -2.48
N GLU A 35 3.05 22.43 -1.42
CA GLU A 35 3.48 22.65 -0.05
C GLU A 35 4.45 21.53 0.34
N TRP A 36 5.69 21.93 0.62
CA TRP A 36 6.80 21.04 0.90
C TRP A 36 6.43 20.05 2.01
N ILE A 37 6.29 18.77 1.67
CA ILE A 37 6.35 17.70 2.67
C ILE A 37 7.76 17.75 3.23
N ALA A 38 7.90 17.88 4.55
CA ALA A 38 9.22 17.87 5.17
C ALA A 38 9.95 16.58 4.78
N GLU A 39 11.21 16.69 4.33
CA GLU A 39 12.01 15.52 3.93
C GLU A 39 12.11 14.50 5.06
N ASP A 40 12.19 14.98 6.30
CA ASP A 40 12.17 14.16 7.50
C ASP A 40 10.91 13.30 7.60
N ASP A 41 9.74 13.82 7.22
CA ASP A 41 8.47 13.05 7.27
C ASP A 41 8.43 11.96 6.21
N LEU A 42 8.98 12.21 5.02
CA LEU A 42 9.12 11.21 3.97
C LEU A 42 10.11 10.12 4.40
N ALA A 43 11.25 10.51 4.96
CA ALA A 43 12.28 9.59 5.44
C ALA A 43 11.77 8.73 6.60
N GLU A 44 11.08 9.34 7.57
CA GLU A 44 10.51 8.66 8.72
C GLU A 44 9.42 7.66 8.30
N GLY A 45 8.55 8.04 7.36
CA GLY A 45 7.56 7.15 6.77
C GLY A 45 8.19 5.95 6.08
N ALA A 46 9.19 6.17 5.23
CA ALA A 46 9.90 5.09 4.53
C ALA A 46 10.61 4.14 5.50
N ALA A 47 11.25 4.67 6.55
CA ALA A 47 11.89 3.88 7.60
C ALA A 47 10.87 3.00 8.36
N CYS A 48 9.69 3.56 8.69
CA CYS A 48 8.61 2.82 9.32
C CYS A 48 8.12 1.66 8.44
N HIS A 49 7.87 1.88 7.13
CA HIS A 49 7.44 0.80 6.24
C HIS A 49 8.48 -0.32 6.14
N LYS A 50 9.75 0.04 5.99
CA LYS A 50 10.85 -0.95 5.93
C LYS A 50 10.95 -1.79 7.20
N GLU A 51 10.90 -1.16 8.37
CA GLU A 51 10.96 -1.92 9.63
C GLU A 51 9.68 -2.74 9.85
N MET A 52 8.50 -2.21 9.48
CA MET A 52 7.24 -2.96 9.51
C MET A 52 7.30 -4.22 8.64
N GLU A 53 7.79 -4.12 7.40
CA GLU A 53 7.98 -5.27 6.50
C GLU A 53 8.86 -6.35 7.14
N GLN A 54 9.98 -5.94 7.74
CA GLN A 54 10.90 -6.84 8.43
C GLN A 54 10.21 -7.54 9.61
N CYS A 55 9.54 -6.79 10.48
CA CYS A 55 8.86 -7.32 11.65
C CYS A 55 7.73 -8.29 11.29
N LEU A 56 6.93 -7.94 10.28
CA LEU A 56 5.85 -8.81 9.78
C LEU A 56 6.40 -10.07 9.11
N THR A 57 7.56 -9.98 8.44
CA THR A 57 8.22 -11.15 7.86
C THR A 57 8.67 -12.11 8.96
N ILE A 58 9.25 -11.59 10.06
CA ILE A 58 9.60 -12.39 11.23
C ILE A 58 8.36 -13.07 11.82
N LEU A 59 7.27 -12.31 12.02
CA LEU A 59 6.00 -12.84 12.52
C LEU A 59 5.43 -13.95 11.63
N ARG A 60 5.41 -13.72 10.31
CA ARG A 60 4.89 -14.70 9.33
C ARG A 60 5.66 -16.03 9.39
N ASN A 61 6.95 -15.97 9.72
CA ASN A 61 7.81 -17.14 9.84
C ASN A 61 7.80 -17.76 11.26
N GLY A 62 6.89 -17.33 12.14
CA GLY A 62 6.73 -17.87 13.50
C GLY A 62 7.69 -17.29 14.54
N GLY A 63 8.44 -16.24 14.20
CA GLY A 63 9.33 -15.55 15.14
C GLY A 63 8.61 -14.48 15.97
N ASN A 64 9.36 -13.85 16.87
CA ASN A 64 8.88 -12.72 17.65
C ASN A 64 9.01 -11.40 16.85
N PRO A 65 7.90 -10.74 16.44
CA PRO A 65 7.96 -9.52 15.61
C PRO A 65 8.67 -8.33 16.26
N TYR A 66 8.90 -8.36 17.58
CA TYR A 66 9.55 -7.26 18.30
C TYR A 66 11.07 -7.35 18.28
N ASP A 67 11.63 -8.45 17.76
CA ASP A 67 13.07 -8.65 17.64
C ASP A 67 13.63 -7.67 16.59
N GLY A 68 14.46 -6.72 17.03
CA GLY A 68 15.04 -5.70 16.16
C GLY A 68 14.12 -4.53 15.78
N CYS A 69 12.87 -4.49 16.29
CA CYS A 69 11.98 -3.35 16.05
C CYS A 69 12.40 -2.14 16.89
N THR A 70 12.88 -1.07 16.28
CA THR A 70 13.39 0.12 16.99
C THR A 70 12.42 1.28 16.98
N ILE A 71 11.52 1.35 15.99
CA ILE A 71 10.60 2.45 15.78
C ILE A 71 9.33 2.24 16.60
N VAL A 72 9.06 3.18 17.53
CA VAL A 72 7.90 3.09 18.44
C VAL A 72 6.57 2.98 17.68
N ARG A 73 6.40 3.71 16.57
CA ARG A 73 5.18 3.63 15.75
C ARG A 73 4.97 2.25 15.15
N VAL A 74 6.05 1.58 14.72
CA VAL A 74 5.99 0.20 14.21
C VAL A 74 5.62 -0.75 15.35
N ARG A 75 6.20 -0.59 16.55
CA ARG A 75 5.79 -1.37 17.73
C ARG A 75 4.29 -1.23 18.03
N LYS A 76 3.75 -0.01 17.98
CA LYS A 76 2.32 0.24 18.18
C LYS A 76 1.45 -0.38 17.10
N PHE A 77 1.92 -0.37 15.85
CA PHE A 77 1.27 -1.09 14.77
C PHE A 77 1.25 -2.61 15.04
N LEU A 78 2.37 -3.20 15.44
CA LEU A 78 2.47 -4.64 15.75
C LEU A 78 1.59 -5.05 16.93
N ASP A 79 1.54 -4.23 17.99
CA ASP A 79 0.63 -4.41 19.13
C ASP A 79 -0.83 -4.48 18.68
N TRP A 80 -1.23 -3.58 17.77
CA TRP A 80 -2.58 -3.57 17.22
C TRP A 80 -2.82 -4.77 16.29
N PHE A 81 -1.89 -5.05 15.38
CA PHE A 81 -1.99 -6.07 14.34
C PHE A 81 -2.12 -7.48 14.94
N THR A 82 -1.26 -7.81 15.90
CA THR A 82 -1.26 -9.13 16.58
C THR A 82 -2.56 -9.39 17.34
N ARG A 83 -3.19 -8.35 17.92
CA ARG A 83 -4.51 -8.46 18.59
C ARG A 83 -5.66 -8.74 17.63
N GLN A 84 -5.52 -8.44 16.34
CA GLN A 84 -6.58 -8.71 15.37
C GLN A 84 -6.72 -10.21 15.04
N GLY A 85 -5.67 -11.00 15.28
CA GLY A 85 -5.65 -12.41 14.91
C GLY A 85 -5.55 -12.65 13.39
N PHE A 86 -5.01 -11.68 12.65
CA PHE A 86 -4.86 -11.80 11.20
C PHE A 86 -3.85 -12.87 10.80
N THR A 87 -4.15 -13.60 9.73
CA THR A 87 -3.18 -14.48 9.06
C THR A 87 -2.55 -13.73 7.90
N ILE A 88 -1.23 -13.58 7.88
CA ILE A 88 -0.50 -12.89 6.80
C ILE A 88 -0.48 -13.77 5.54
N VAL A 89 -0.93 -13.21 4.42
CA VAL A 89 -0.86 -13.84 3.08
C VAL A 89 0.37 -13.33 2.32
N SER A 90 0.54 -12.01 2.25
CA SER A 90 1.68 -11.37 1.60
C SER A 90 2.02 -10.04 2.26
N ILE A 91 3.26 -9.60 2.09
CA ILE A 91 3.82 -8.35 2.60
C ILE A 91 4.60 -7.75 1.44
N GLU A 92 4.34 -6.48 1.12
CA GLU A 92 5.08 -5.70 0.09
C GLU A 92 5.31 -6.49 -1.22
N LYS A 93 4.34 -7.32 -1.62
CA LYS A 93 4.49 -8.17 -2.80
C LYS A 93 3.88 -7.45 -4.01
N PRO A 94 4.65 -7.23 -5.09
CA PRO A 94 4.11 -6.59 -6.29
C PRO A 94 3.20 -7.57 -7.03
N GLU A 95 1.97 -7.12 -7.31
CA GLU A 95 0.93 -7.89 -8.00
C GLU A 95 0.35 -7.06 -9.16
N ALA A 96 -0.03 -7.73 -10.24
CA ALA A 96 -0.53 -7.07 -11.45
C ALA A 96 -2.06 -7.09 -11.54
N ASN A 97 -2.60 -6.14 -12.28
CA ASN A 97 -3.87 -6.29 -12.97
C ASN A 97 -3.58 -6.32 -14.47
N ALA A 98 -3.59 -7.50 -15.07
CA ALA A 98 -3.24 -7.68 -16.48
C ALA A 98 -4.24 -7.02 -17.42
N LEU A 99 -5.53 -7.03 -17.06
CA LEU A 99 -6.62 -6.47 -17.87
C LEU A 99 -6.46 -4.96 -18.08
N HIS A 100 -6.19 -4.22 -17.01
CA HIS A 100 -6.02 -2.78 -17.06
C HIS A 100 -4.56 -2.36 -17.24
N GLY A 101 -3.61 -3.29 -17.10
CA GLY A 101 -2.19 -3.06 -17.33
C GLY A 101 -1.58 -2.09 -16.33
N PHE A 102 -1.67 -2.42 -15.04
CA PHE A 102 -0.97 -1.71 -13.95
C PHE A 102 -0.50 -2.70 -12.89
N VAL A 103 0.44 -2.26 -12.04
CA VAL A 103 0.97 -3.05 -10.92
C VAL A 103 0.87 -2.27 -9.63
N GLY A 104 0.56 -2.97 -8.54
CA GLY A 104 0.56 -2.41 -7.20
C GLY A 104 1.40 -3.24 -6.25
N ARG A 105 1.93 -2.59 -5.22
CA ARG A 105 2.59 -3.23 -4.09
C ARG A 105 1.83 -2.81 -2.84
N SER A 106 0.89 -3.65 -2.42
CA SER A 106 0.14 -3.41 -1.18
C SER A 106 1.04 -3.64 0.01
N ASP A 107 0.85 -2.86 1.07
CA ASP A 107 1.72 -2.98 2.26
C ASP A 107 1.58 -4.39 2.85
N ILE A 108 0.34 -4.83 3.09
CA ILE A 108 0.05 -6.12 3.72
C ILE A 108 -1.28 -6.69 3.18
N VAL A 109 -1.29 -7.99 2.90
CA VAL A 109 -2.51 -8.75 2.59
C VAL A 109 -2.70 -9.81 3.65
N VAL A 110 -3.90 -9.88 4.20
CA VAL A 110 -4.23 -10.80 5.30
C VAL A 110 -5.55 -11.53 5.07
N LEU A 111 -5.76 -12.60 5.83
CA LEU A 111 -7.07 -13.19 6.09
C LEU A 111 -7.52 -12.80 7.50
N ASP A 112 -8.79 -12.43 7.64
CA ASP A 112 -9.42 -12.26 8.96
C ASP A 112 -9.77 -13.61 9.62
N ASN A 113 -10.30 -13.58 10.85
CA ASN A 113 -10.72 -14.78 11.59
C ASN A 113 -11.85 -15.57 10.89
N GLN A 114 -12.50 -15.00 9.87
CA GLN A 114 -13.51 -15.64 9.03
C GLN A 114 -12.95 -16.09 7.67
N LEU A 115 -11.61 -16.08 7.52
CA LEU A 115 -10.90 -16.38 6.28
C LEU A 115 -11.25 -15.46 5.12
N LYS A 116 -11.72 -14.23 5.40
CA LYS A 116 -12.00 -13.22 4.38
C LYS A 116 -10.74 -12.41 4.10
N GLY A 117 -10.44 -12.25 2.81
CA GLY A 117 -9.30 -11.47 2.34
C GLY A 117 -9.45 -9.98 2.61
N LEU A 118 -8.38 -9.38 3.12
CA LEU A 118 -8.28 -7.97 3.45
C LEU A 118 -6.92 -7.41 3.01
N VAL A 119 -6.94 -6.32 2.26
CA VAL A 119 -5.78 -5.50 1.96
C VAL A 119 -5.66 -4.40 3.02
N LEU A 120 -4.52 -4.34 3.71
CA LEU A 120 -4.22 -3.34 4.72
C LEU A 120 -3.19 -2.37 4.17
N GLU A 121 -3.54 -1.09 4.18
CA GLU A 121 -2.67 0.01 3.74
C GLU A 121 -2.29 0.86 4.96
N ALA A 122 -1.07 0.67 5.45
CA ALA A 122 -0.50 1.41 6.56
C ALA A 122 -0.12 2.83 6.11
N LYS A 123 -0.51 3.84 6.89
CA LYS A 123 -0.16 5.24 6.65
C LYS A 123 0.35 5.85 7.96
N TYR A 124 1.66 6.12 7.99
CA TYR A 124 2.31 6.83 9.09
C TYR A 124 2.07 8.33 8.96
N ALA A 125 0.86 8.77 9.35
CA ALA A 125 0.39 10.13 9.11
C ALA A 125 -0.60 10.62 10.19
N GLU A 126 -0.65 11.94 10.40
CA GLU A 126 -1.60 12.59 11.31
C GLU A 126 -3.02 12.66 10.74
N SER A 127 -3.18 12.57 9.43
CA SER A 127 -4.48 12.52 8.76
C SER A 127 -4.45 11.60 7.55
N LEU A 128 -5.63 11.07 7.18
CA LEU A 128 -5.80 10.26 5.98
C LEU A 128 -6.34 11.15 4.85
N GLN A 129 -5.69 11.08 3.70
CA GLN A 129 -6.08 11.79 2.49
C GLN A 129 -6.89 10.87 1.56
N GLU A 130 -7.72 11.49 0.71
CA GLU A 130 -8.52 10.77 -0.28
C GLU A 130 -7.66 9.94 -1.24
N ARG A 131 -6.45 10.40 -1.59
CA ARG A 131 -5.51 9.65 -2.45
C ARG A 131 -5.21 8.24 -1.92
N TYR A 132 -5.21 8.05 -0.61
CA TYR A 132 -4.99 6.72 0.00
C TYR A 132 -6.19 5.80 -0.19
N GLU A 133 -7.40 6.35 -0.23
CA GLU A 133 -8.61 5.58 -0.53
C GLU A 133 -8.61 5.12 -1.99
N VAL A 134 -8.17 5.99 -2.91
CA VAL A 134 -7.98 5.63 -4.33
C VAL A 134 -6.89 4.55 -4.47
N GLN A 135 -5.78 4.67 -3.75
CA GLN A 135 -4.73 3.65 -3.70
C GLN A 135 -5.26 2.29 -3.25
N ALA A 136 -5.97 2.27 -2.13
CA ALA A 136 -6.53 1.04 -1.57
C ALA A 136 -7.61 0.43 -2.49
N GLU A 137 -8.44 1.25 -3.14
CA GLU A 137 -9.39 0.77 -4.16
C GLU A 137 -8.64 0.14 -5.34
N ALA A 138 -7.56 0.75 -5.84
CA ALA A 138 -6.78 0.17 -6.94
C ALA A 138 -6.17 -1.19 -6.55
N TYR A 139 -5.69 -1.33 -5.31
CA TYR A 139 -5.09 -2.57 -4.82
C TYR A 139 -6.08 -3.73 -4.66
N THR A 140 -7.35 -3.48 -4.34
CA THR A 140 -8.38 -4.54 -4.34
C THR A 140 -8.75 -5.01 -5.75
N ARG A 141 -8.35 -4.26 -6.78
CA ARG A 141 -8.54 -4.63 -8.19
C ARG A 141 -7.39 -5.43 -8.77
N LEU A 142 -6.27 -5.62 -8.05
CA LEU A 142 -5.19 -6.50 -8.50
C LEU A 142 -5.72 -7.94 -8.66
N ASP A 143 -5.16 -8.69 -9.61
CA ASP A 143 -5.68 -10.01 -9.96
C ASP A 143 -5.66 -10.98 -8.76
N ALA A 144 -4.62 -10.88 -7.94
CA ALA A 144 -4.46 -11.66 -6.70
C ALA A 144 -5.44 -11.26 -5.58
N HIS A 145 -6.08 -10.09 -5.65
CA HIS A 145 -6.90 -9.52 -4.56
C HIS A 145 -8.38 -9.40 -4.94
N LYS A 146 -8.81 -10.03 -6.05
CA LYS A 146 -10.21 -9.97 -6.49
C LYS A 146 -11.15 -10.44 -5.39
N GLY A 147 -12.08 -9.55 -5.00
CA GLY A 147 -13.07 -9.82 -3.95
C GLY A 147 -12.59 -9.53 -2.53
N PHE A 148 -11.35 -9.05 -2.35
CA PHE A 148 -10.84 -8.67 -1.04
C PHE A 148 -11.41 -7.31 -0.64
N LYS A 149 -11.61 -7.12 0.66
CA LYS A 149 -11.90 -5.80 1.23
C LYS A 149 -10.60 -5.02 1.40
N SER A 150 -10.69 -3.73 1.72
CA SER A 150 -9.53 -2.94 2.11
C SER A 150 -9.79 -2.12 3.37
N ALA A 151 -8.72 -1.78 4.07
CA ALA A 151 -8.73 -0.81 5.16
C ALA A 151 -7.46 0.03 5.14
N LEU A 152 -7.60 1.32 5.44
CA LEU A 152 -6.46 2.18 5.78
C LEU A 152 -6.15 1.99 7.25
N VAL A 153 -4.88 1.83 7.60
CA VAL A 153 -4.41 1.78 8.99
C VAL A 153 -3.58 3.03 9.23
N GLN A 154 -4.17 4.00 9.94
CA GLN A 154 -3.48 5.22 10.33
C GLN A 154 -2.62 4.97 11.56
N ILE A 155 -1.36 5.37 11.52
CA ILE A 155 -0.43 5.37 12.67
C ILE A 155 0.13 6.77 12.86
N THR A 156 -0.31 7.44 13.92
CA THR A 156 0.12 8.83 14.25
C THR A 156 1.49 8.86 14.94
N ARG A 157 2.11 10.05 15.04
CA ARG A 157 3.33 10.27 15.84
C ARG A 157 3.15 9.93 17.32
N ALA A 158 1.94 10.13 17.86
CA ALA A 158 1.60 9.72 19.22
C ALA A 158 1.48 8.19 19.40
N GLY A 159 1.64 7.40 18.33
CA GLY A 159 1.50 5.95 18.38
C GLY A 159 0.04 5.47 18.46
N ILE A 160 -0.92 6.35 18.16
CA ILE A 160 -2.33 5.97 18.04
C ILE A 160 -2.52 5.26 16.70
N VAL A 161 -3.07 4.04 16.76
CA VAL A 161 -3.39 3.21 15.59
C VAL A 161 -4.90 3.18 15.39
N LYS A 162 -5.38 3.57 14.20
CA LYS A 162 -6.80 3.55 13.83
C LYS A 162 -7.00 2.91 12.46
N ALA A 163 -7.83 1.89 12.40
CA ALA A 163 -8.24 1.30 11.13
C ALA A 163 -9.52 1.97 10.60
N LYS A 164 -9.52 2.29 9.31
CA LYS A 164 -10.67 2.79 8.56
C LYS A 164 -11.01 1.75 7.49
N PRO A 165 -12.00 0.86 7.73
CA PRO A 165 -12.52 -0.02 6.69
C PRO A 165 -13.08 0.79 5.53
N LEU A 166 -12.75 0.39 4.31
CA LEU A 166 -13.22 1.03 3.09
C LEU A 166 -14.32 0.20 2.44
N LYS A 167 -15.30 0.91 1.86
CA LYS A 167 -16.29 0.32 0.97
C LYS A 167 -15.83 0.53 -0.47
N PRO A 168 -16.09 -0.44 -1.38
CA PRO A 168 -15.82 -0.25 -2.79
C PRO A 168 -16.45 1.04 -3.31
N SER A 169 -15.68 1.80 -4.09
CA SER A 169 -16.08 3.13 -4.55
C SER A 169 -15.90 3.26 -6.06
N ALA A 170 -17.02 3.30 -6.78
CA ALA A 170 -17.00 3.50 -8.23
C ALA A 170 -16.35 4.84 -8.61
N ARG A 171 -16.52 5.87 -7.78
CA ARG A 171 -15.90 7.19 -7.97
C ARG A 171 -14.37 7.11 -7.87
N HIS A 172 -13.84 6.45 -6.84
CA HIS A 172 -12.39 6.29 -6.67
C HIS A 172 -11.79 5.43 -7.78
N TRP A 173 -12.49 4.35 -8.16
CA TRP A 173 -12.03 3.51 -9.27
C TRP A 173 -12.00 4.24 -10.60
N ALA A 174 -13.04 5.02 -10.92
CA ALA A 174 -13.07 5.85 -12.12
C ALA A 174 -11.93 6.87 -12.13
N ALA A 175 -11.67 7.54 -10.99
CA ALA A 175 -10.57 8.49 -10.86
C ALA A 175 -9.21 7.82 -11.13
N PHE A 176 -8.97 6.62 -10.57
CA PHE A 176 -7.76 5.85 -10.83
C PHE A 176 -7.61 5.49 -12.32
N LEU A 177 -8.68 5.01 -12.97
CA LEU A 177 -8.65 4.67 -14.40
C LEU A 177 -8.39 5.89 -15.29
N SER A 178 -8.97 7.04 -14.95
CA SER A 178 -8.67 8.30 -15.66
C SER A 178 -7.19 8.66 -15.54
N ALA A 179 -6.62 8.57 -14.34
CA ALA A 179 -5.20 8.83 -14.12
C ALA A 179 -4.29 7.85 -14.87
N LEU A 180 -4.65 6.56 -14.89
CA LEU A 180 -3.96 5.53 -15.67
C LEU A 180 -4.02 5.83 -17.17
N GLY A 181 -5.17 6.28 -17.68
CA GLY A 181 -5.33 6.69 -19.07
C GLY A 181 -4.40 7.85 -19.45
N VAL A 182 -4.35 8.89 -18.60
CA VAL A 182 -3.42 10.02 -18.78
C VAL A 182 -1.97 9.54 -18.71
N HIS A 183 -1.62 8.69 -17.75
CA HIS A 183 -0.28 8.13 -17.61
C HIS A 183 0.13 7.34 -18.86
N LYS A 184 -0.76 6.50 -19.41
CA LYS A 184 -0.50 5.74 -20.64
C LYS A 184 -0.32 6.65 -21.86
N TRP A 185 -1.09 7.74 -21.93
CA TRP A 185 -0.94 8.72 -23.01
C TRP A 185 0.42 9.43 -22.96
N ARG A 186 0.92 9.80 -21.76
CA ARG A 186 2.25 10.43 -21.57
C ARG A 186 3.44 9.52 -21.89
N MET A 187 3.23 8.21 -21.97
CA MET A 187 4.28 7.21 -22.20
C MET A 187 4.41 6.73 -23.65
N LYS A 188 3.49 7.18 -24.52
CA LYS A 188 3.57 6.97 -25.98
C LYS A 188 4.50 8.01 -26.60
#